data_AF-A0A948B3D7-F1
#
_entry.id   AF-A0A948B3D7-F1
#
_cell.length_a   1.000
_cell.length_b   1.000
_cell.length_c   1.000
_cell.angle_alpha   90.00
_cell.angle_beta   90.00
_cell.angle_gamma   90.00
#
_symmetry.space_group_name_H-M   'P 1'
#
loop_
_entity.id
_entity.type
_entity.pdbx_description
1 polymer ?
#
loop_
_entity_poly.entity_id
_entity_poly.type
_entity_poly.pdbx_seq_one_letter_code
_entity_poly.pdbx_strand_id
1 'polypeptide(L)'
;MNSRRWKPTLALLLLVPAASLGVVSAMILFPGTRLGTLLFGACKVWLFGLPLAWRLFVDKQPISFSPPRRGGFFAAVLSGGLISLAILAAYLGPGRRLVDQSLLVEKLTAIGLGSTWMYAGGAAYWILVNSVLEEYVWRWFCVRQCEQLLPRVPAVALSALFFTLHHVIALQVYMGPLPVVVCSLGIFTGGAIWSWMYTRYRSIWPGYVSHAIVDLCVFGIGAWMLFGPG
;
A
#
# COMPACT_ATOMS: atom_id res chain seq x y z
N MET A 1 -0.68 -34.88 -2.39
CA MET A 1 -0.90 -33.47 -1.98
C MET A 1 0.24 -33.04 -1.06
N ASN A 2 0.95 -31.97 -1.41
CA ASN A 2 2.28 -31.65 -0.86
C ASN A 2 2.21 -31.22 0.62
N SER A 3 2.91 -31.94 1.50
CA SER A 3 2.88 -31.81 2.98
C SER A 3 3.43 -30.49 3.55
N ARG A 4 3.71 -29.48 2.71
CA ARG A 4 4.33 -28.19 3.11
C ARG A 4 3.51 -26.94 2.76
N ARG A 5 2.29 -27.07 2.20
CA ARG A 5 1.44 -25.90 1.88
C ARG A 5 0.92 -25.15 3.11
N TRP A 6 0.97 -25.75 4.29
CA TRP A 6 0.50 -25.10 5.51
C TRP A 6 1.33 -23.86 5.88
N LYS A 7 2.64 -23.83 5.57
CA LYS A 7 3.53 -22.70 5.89
C LYS A 7 3.10 -21.40 5.20
N PRO A 8 3.03 -21.32 3.85
CA PRO A 8 2.60 -20.09 3.19
C PRO A 8 1.15 -19.72 3.54
N THR A 9 0.26 -20.69 3.73
CA THR A 9 -1.11 -20.41 4.18
C THR A 9 -1.13 -19.76 5.57
N LEU A 10 -0.39 -20.31 6.54
CA LEU A 10 -0.30 -19.75 7.89
C LEU A 10 0.34 -18.36 7.87
N ALA A 11 1.41 -18.16 7.09
CA ALA A 11 2.05 -16.85 6.93
C ALA A 11 1.04 -15.79 6.44
N LEU A 12 0.23 -16.12 5.43
CA LEU A 12 -0.79 -15.21 4.90
C LEU A 12 -1.92 -14.95 5.91
N LEU A 13 -2.39 -15.99 6.62
CA LEU A 13 -3.41 -15.85 7.66
C LEU A 13 -2.96 -14.99 8.85
N LEU A 14 -1.68 -15.01 9.19
CA LEU A 14 -1.11 -14.18 10.26
C LEU A 14 -0.81 -12.74 9.82
N LEU A 15 -0.49 -12.54 8.53
CA LEU A 15 -0.07 -11.24 8.01
C LEU A 15 -1.25 -10.38 7.55
N VAL A 16 -2.10 -10.92 6.67
CA VAL A 16 -3.09 -10.14 5.92
C VAL A 16 -4.13 -9.49 6.83
N PRO A 17 -4.72 -10.21 7.81
CA PRO A 17 -5.70 -9.59 8.72
C PRO A 17 -5.10 -8.48 9.58
N ALA A 18 -3.81 -8.55 9.93
CA ALA A 18 -3.18 -7.56 10.81
C ALA A 18 -3.22 -6.14 10.20
N ALA A 19 -3.04 -6.02 8.88
CA ALA A 19 -3.15 -4.73 8.20
C ALA A 19 -4.56 -4.13 8.34
N SER A 20 -5.59 -4.93 8.06
CA SER A 20 -6.99 -4.48 8.17
C SER A 20 -7.39 -4.21 9.62
N LEU A 21 -7.01 -5.08 10.56
CA LEU A 21 -7.31 -4.92 11.98
C LEU A 21 -6.72 -3.62 12.52
N GLY A 22 -5.47 -3.29 12.19
CA GLY A 22 -4.86 -2.02 12.59
C GLY A 22 -5.67 -0.81 12.13
N VAL A 23 -6.01 -0.76 10.84
CA VAL A 23 -6.77 0.35 10.25
C VAL A 23 -8.17 0.43 10.85
N VAL A 24 -8.90 -0.69 10.95
CA VAL A 24 -10.25 -0.75 11.56
C VAL A 24 -10.21 -0.27 13.01
N SER A 25 -9.24 -0.73 13.80
CA SER A 25 -9.12 -0.35 15.21
C SER A 25 -8.89 1.15 15.39
N ALA A 26 -7.98 1.76 14.61
CA ALA A 26 -7.66 3.18 14.76
C ALA A 26 -8.65 4.12 14.09
N MET A 27 -9.27 3.74 12.97
CA MET A 27 -10.09 4.66 12.18
C MET A 27 -11.60 4.47 12.37
N ILE A 28 -12.06 3.30 12.82
CA ILE A 28 -13.49 2.96 12.89
C ILE A 28 -13.92 2.65 14.32
N LEU A 29 -13.24 1.71 14.99
CA LEU A 29 -13.70 1.22 16.31
C LEU A 29 -13.35 2.17 17.45
N PHE A 30 -12.13 2.73 17.44
CA PHE A 30 -11.64 3.56 18.54
C PHE A 30 -10.94 4.84 18.06
N PRO A 31 -11.57 5.63 17.16
CA PRO A 31 -10.95 6.83 16.57
C PRO A 31 -10.57 7.86 17.63
N GLY A 32 -9.36 8.42 17.52
CA GLY A 32 -8.84 9.45 18.42
C GLY A 32 -8.48 8.96 19.84
N THR A 33 -8.64 7.67 20.14
CA THR A 33 -8.34 7.14 21.47
C THR A 33 -6.91 6.58 21.57
N ARG A 34 -6.40 6.49 22.81
CA ARG A 34 -5.13 5.79 23.08
C ARG A 34 -5.19 4.31 22.70
N LEU A 35 -6.33 3.64 22.94
CA LEU A 35 -6.51 2.23 22.59
C LEU A 35 -6.38 2.00 21.09
N GLY A 36 -7.08 2.79 20.26
CA GLY A 36 -6.99 2.70 18.81
C GLY A 36 -5.56 2.91 18.31
N THR A 37 -4.86 3.91 18.87
CA THR A 37 -3.46 4.20 18.54
C THR A 37 -2.52 3.04 18.90
N LEU A 38 -2.69 2.45 20.09
CA LEU A 38 -1.90 1.30 20.55
C LEU A 38 -2.13 0.07 19.68
N LEU A 39 -3.39 -0.23 19.35
CA LEU A 39 -3.74 -1.37 18.49
C LEU A 39 -3.18 -1.21 17.07
N PHE A 40 -3.27 -0.02 16.49
CA PHE A 40 -2.66 0.28 15.19
C PHE A 40 -1.13 0.14 15.23
N GLY A 41 -0.49 0.68 16.27
CA GLY A 41 0.95 0.53 16.48
C GLY A 41 1.37 -0.93 16.62
N ALA A 42 0.66 -1.71 17.43
CA ALA A 42 0.91 -3.15 17.59
C ALA A 42 0.74 -3.92 16.28
N CYS A 43 -0.32 -3.62 15.51
CA CYS A 43 -0.54 -4.22 14.19
C CYS A 43 0.56 -3.85 13.20
N LYS A 44 1.05 -2.60 13.20
CA LYS A 44 2.17 -2.17 12.35
C LYS A 44 3.48 -2.87 12.74
N VAL A 45 3.78 -2.98 14.04
CA VAL A 45 4.94 -3.74 14.53
C VAL A 45 4.85 -5.20 14.09
N TRP A 46 3.67 -5.81 14.21
CA TRP A 46 3.46 -7.17 13.73
C TRP A 46 3.61 -7.29 12.21
N LEU A 47 2.99 -6.38 11.44
CA LEU A 47 3.00 -6.38 9.99
C LEU A 47 4.43 -6.28 9.42
N PHE A 48 5.29 -5.48 10.05
CA PHE A 48 6.69 -5.31 9.63
C PHE A 48 7.64 -6.33 10.27
N GLY A 49 7.36 -6.77 11.50
CA GLY A 49 8.19 -7.73 12.23
C GLY A 49 7.98 -9.17 11.77
N LEU A 50 6.74 -9.58 11.47
CA LEU A 50 6.39 -10.94 11.09
C LEU A 50 7.16 -11.43 9.86
N PRO A 51 7.25 -10.68 8.74
CA PRO A 51 8.01 -11.15 7.59
C PRO A 51 9.50 -11.39 7.87
N LEU A 52 10.12 -10.55 8.70
CA LEU A 52 11.52 -10.71 9.13
C LEU A 52 11.68 -11.93 10.03
N ALA A 53 10.83 -12.04 11.06
CA ALA A 53 10.83 -13.16 11.99
C ALA A 53 10.59 -14.49 11.26
N TRP A 54 9.64 -14.52 10.32
CA TRP A 54 9.35 -15.69 9.50
C TRP A 54 10.57 -16.12 8.69
N ARG A 55 11.25 -15.16 8.05
CA ARG A 55 12.46 -15.44 7.27
C ARG A 55 13.58 -16.05 8.12
N LEU A 56 13.82 -15.49 9.30
CA LEU A 56 14.93 -15.91 10.18
C LEU A 56 14.63 -17.22 10.90
N PHE A 57 13.43 -17.37 11.46
CA PHE A 57 13.10 -18.48 12.35
C PHE A 57 12.37 -19.63 11.65
N VAL A 58 11.53 -19.35 10.65
CA VAL A 58 10.74 -20.38 9.95
C VAL A 58 11.42 -20.86 8.67
N ASP A 59 11.90 -19.93 7.84
CA ASP A 59 12.59 -20.25 6.59
C ASP A 59 14.09 -20.50 6.79
N LYS A 60 14.66 -20.05 7.92
CA LYS A 60 16.09 -20.15 8.28
C LYS A 60 17.00 -19.57 7.19
N GLN A 61 16.63 -18.41 6.66
CA GLN A 61 17.37 -17.70 5.61
C GLN A 61 17.96 -16.39 6.14
N PRO A 62 19.17 -15.98 5.70
CA PRO A 62 19.77 -14.72 6.12
C PRO A 62 18.98 -13.52 5.60
N ILE A 63 19.13 -12.36 6.24
CA ILE A 63 18.54 -11.09 5.81
C ILE A 63 19.01 -10.75 4.39
N SER A 64 18.14 -10.11 3.59
CA SER A 64 18.52 -9.60 2.27
C SER A 64 17.83 -8.28 1.98
N PHE A 65 18.58 -7.37 1.41
CA PHE A 65 18.14 -6.07 0.92
C PHE A 65 17.58 -6.11 -0.51
N SER A 66 17.23 -7.30 -1.02
CA SER A 66 16.52 -7.46 -2.29
C SER A 66 17.23 -6.80 -3.49
N PRO A 67 18.54 -7.04 -3.71
CA PRO A 67 19.32 -6.30 -4.70
C PRO A 67 18.72 -6.42 -6.12
N PRO A 68 18.61 -5.32 -6.89
CA PRO A 68 17.92 -5.30 -8.18
C PRO A 68 18.79 -5.86 -9.33
N ARG A 69 19.26 -7.11 -9.19
CA ARG A 69 20.20 -7.76 -10.12
C ARG A 69 19.65 -7.96 -11.54
N ARG A 70 18.33 -7.89 -11.73
CA ARG A 70 17.65 -8.07 -13.02
C ARG A 70 17.17 -6.75 -13.63
N GLY A 71 17.57 -5.60 -13.08
CA GLY A 71 17.10 -4.28 -13.50
C GLY A 71 15.60 -4.11 -13.24
N GLY A 72 14.89 -3.53 -14.21
CA GLY A 72 13.45 -3.24 -14.12
C GLY A 72 13.10 -1.78 -13.90
N PHE A 73 14.10 -0.91 -13.73
CA PHE A 73 13.87 0.53 -13.50
C PHE A 73 13.21 1.25 -14.69
N PHE A 74 13.48 0.84 -15.93
CA PHE A 74 12.73 1.39 -17.08
C PHE A 74 11.23 1.07 -16.99
N ALA A 75 10.90 -0.19 -16.73
CA ALA A 75 9.50 -0.61 -16.53
C ALA A 75 8.87 0.13 -15.34
N ALA A 76 9.64 0.35 -14.27
CA ALA A 76 9.20 1.09 -13.09
C ALA A 76 8.86 2.56 -13.37
N VAL A 77 9.74 3.28 -14.08
CA VAL A 77 9.50 4.68 -14.44
C VAL A 77 8.34 4.77 -15.42
N LEU A 78 8.29 3.89 -16.42
CA LEU A 78 7.20 3.86 -17.39
C LEU A 78 5.85 3.58 -16.73
N SER A 79 5.74 2.56 -15.88
CA SER A 79 4.49 2.26 -15.18
C SER A 79 4.11 3.35 -14.19
N GLY A 80 5.08 3.89 -13.45
CA GLY A 80 4.84 5.00 -12.52
C GLY A 80 4.26 6.20 -13.25
N GLY A 81 4.88 6.60 -14.37
CA GLY A 81 4.38 7.68 -15.22
C GLY A 81 2.99 7.41 -15.78
N LEU A 82 2.74 6.21 -16.34
CA LEU A 82 1.43 5.86 -16.90
C LEU A 82 0.32 5.80 -15.85
N ILE A 83 0.59 5.23 -14.67
CA ILE A 83 -0.38 5.20 -13.57
C ILE A 83 -0.65 6.62 -13.07
N SER A 84 0.38 7.44 -12.87
CA SER A 84 0.21 8.85 -12.45
C SER A 84 -0.56 9.66 -13.49
N LEU A 85 -0.32 9.47 -14.78
CA LEU A 85 -1.10 10.10 -15.85
C LEU A 85 -2.57 9.67 -15.80
N ALA A 86 -2.85 8.39 -15.59
CA ALA A 86 -4.21 7.89 -15.45
C ALA A 86 -4.92 8.48 -14.20
N ILE A 87 -4.21 8.59 -13.07
CA ILE A 87 -4.72 9.23 -11.85
C ILE A 87 -5.01 10.71 -12.09
N LEU A 88 -4.09 11.45 -12.72
CA LEU A 88 -4.29 12.87 -13.07
C LEU A 88 -5.47 13.06 -14.01
N ALA A 89 -5.58 12.24 -15.05
CA ALA A 89 -6.70 12.31 -15.99
C ALA A 89 -8.04 11.99 -15.30
N ALA A 90 -8.07 10.96 -14.44
CA ALA A 90 -9.25 10.61 -13.65
C ALA A 90 -9.63 11.75 -12.69
N TYR A 91 -8.65 12.39 -12.05
CA TYR A 91 -8.88 13.52 -11.16
C TYR A 91 -9.39 14.75 -11.91
N LEU A 92 -8.68 15.21 -12.95
CA LEU A 92 -9.02 16.40 -13.72
C LEU A 92 -10.34 16.27 -14.48
N GLY A 93 -10.74 15.05 -14.85
CA GLY A 93 -12.04 14.75 -15.44
C GLY A 93 -13.14 14.65 -14.38
N PRO A 94 -13.73 13.45 -14.15
CA PRO A 94 -14.84 13.29 -13.22
C PRO A 94 -14.42 13.44 -11.75
N GLY A 95 -13.16 13.18 -11.42
CA GLY A 95 -12.66 13.11 -10.04
C GLY A 95 -12.88 14.39 -9.23
N ARG A 96 -12.74 15.57 -9.84
CA ARG A 96 -13.04 16.86 -9.19
C ARG A 96 -14.46 16.97 -8.63
N ARG A 97 -15.43 16.28 -9.23
CA ARG A 97 -16.83 16.25 -8.77
C ARG A 97 -17.13 15.04 -7.90
N LEU A 98 -16.33 13.97 -8.04
CA LEU A 98 -16.51 12.73 -7.30
C LEU A 98 -15.92 12.80 -5.89
N VAL A 99 -14.80 13.50 -5.71
CA VAL A 99 -14.14 13.66 -4.41
C VAL A 99 -14.73 14.85 -3.68
N ASP A 100 -15.30 14.61 -2.49
CA ASP A 100 -15.71 15.69 -1.59
C ASP A 100 -14.47 16.33 -0.97
N GLN A 101 -14.05 17.44 -1.55
CA GLN A 101 -12.88 18.18 -1.10
C GLN A 101 -13.07 18.72 0.32
N SER A 102 -14.29 19.13 0.70
CA SER A 102 -14.53 19.72 2.02
C SER A 102 -14.37 18.68 3.13
N LEU A 103 -14.94 17.48 2.92
CA LEU A 103 -14.75 16.33 3.79
C LEU A 103 -13.28 15.94 3.89
N LEU A 104 -12.57 15.87 2.77
CA LEU A 104 -11.15 15.49 2.75
C LEU A 104 -10.29 16.50 3.52
N VAL A 105 -10.51 17.80 3.32
CA VAL A 105 -9.81 18.88 4.04
C VAL A 105 -10.09 18.80 5.54
N GLU A 106 -11.34 18.59 5.94
CA GLU A 106 -11.75 18.42 7.35
C GLU A 106 -10.99 17.25 7.99
N LYS A 107 -11.03 16.06 7.36
CA LYS A 107 -10.40 14.85 7.90
C LYS A 107 -8.89 14.97 7.98
N LEU A 108 -8.23 15.53 6.96
CA LEU A 108 -6.78 15.74 6.96
C LEU A 108 -6.36 16.76 8.02
N THR A 109 -7.14 17.82 8.22
CA THR A 109 -6.88 18.82 9.27
C THR A 109 -7.05 18.21 10.66
N ALA A 110 -8.08 17.39 10.88
CA ALA A 110 -8.35 16.71 12.15
C ALA A 110 -7.21 15.76 12.60
N ILE A 111 -6.47 15.19 11.66
CA ILE A 111 -5.30 14.34 11.95
C ILE A 111 -3.98 15.11 11.96
N GLY A 112 -4.02 16.44 11.92
CA GLY A 112 -2.85 17.32 12.01
C GLY A 112 -2.15 17.62 10.68
N LEU A 113 -2.69 17.20 9.54
CA LEU A 113 -2.10 17.42 8.21
C LEU A 113 -2.60 18.72 7.53
N GLY A 114 -3.25 19.62 8.27
CA GLY A 114 -3.71 20.91 7.75
C GLY A 114 -2.61 21.97 7.55
N SER A 115 -1.39 21.72 8.04
CA SER A 115 -0.21 22.58 7.83
C SER A 115 0.59 22.11 6.62
N THR A 116 1.04 23.03 5.76
CA THR A 116 1.89 22.72 4.60
C THR A 116 3.14 21.92 5.00
N TRP A 117 3.79 22.30 6.11
CA TRP A 117 5.00 21.61 6.57
C TRP A 117 4.70 20.22 7.14
N MET A 118 3.61 20.07 7.89
CA MET A 118 3.22 18.75 8.41
C MET A 118 2.77 17.82 7.28
N TYR A 119 2.03 18.35 6.31
CA TYR A 119 1.64 17.62 5.11
C TYR A 119 2.86 17.19 4.29
N ALA A 120 3.80 18.11 4.03
CA ALA A 120 5.03 17.80 3.28
C ALA A 120 5.88 16.75 3.99
N GLY A 121 6.06 16.86 5.31
CA GLY A 121 6.77 15.88 6.12
C GLY A 121 6.09 14.50 6.11
N GLY A 122 4.76 14.49 6.24
CA GLY A 122 3.95 13.27 6.10
C GLY A 122 4.12 12.65 4.72
N ALA A 123 3.87 13.40 3.65
CA ALA A 123 4.00 12.94 2.27
C ALA A 123 5.40 12.37 2.01
N ALA A 124 6.46 13.04 2.46
CA ALA A 124 7.83 12.53 2.35
C ALA A 124 8.01 11.18 3.06
N TYR A 125 7.45 11.01 4.27
CA TYR A 125 7.45 9.72 4.97
C TYR A 125 6.70 8.65 4.17
N TRP A 126 5.49 8.94 3.67
CA TRP A 126 4.72 7.95 2.93
C TRP A 126 5.41 7.53 1.63
N ILE A 127 5.91 8.51 0.87
CA ILE A 127 6.58 8.29 -0.43
C ILE A 127 7.91 7.55 -0.27
N LEU A 128 8.73 7.89 0.74
CA LEU A 128 10.12 7.40 0.84
C LEU A 128 10.28 6.22 1.80
N VAL A 129 9.44 6.13 2.84
CA VAL A 129 9.59 5.13 3.91
C VAL A 129 8.44 4.12 3.85
N ASN A 130 7.19 4.58 3.92
CA ASN A 130 6.05 3.67 3.97
C ASN A 130 5.94 2.83 2.68
N SER A 131 6.14 3.42 1.51
CA SER A 131 6.10 2.69 0.23
C SER A 131 7.17 1.57 0.18
N VAL A 132 8.38 1.78 0.72
CA VAL A 132 9.41 0.73 0.84
C VAL A 132 8.93 -0.39 1.77
N LEU A 133 8.36 -0.03 2.92
CA LEU A 133 7.81 -1.00 3.88
C LEU A 133 6.64 -1.79 3.27
N GLU A 134 5.81 -1.15 2.45
CA GLU A 134 4.74 -1.82 1.74
C GLU A 134 5.26 -2.76 0.65
N GLU A 135 6.28 -2.37 -0.12
CA GLU A 135 6.92 -3.29 -1.06
C GLU A 135 7.60 -4.47 -0.35
N TYR A 136 8.17 -4.24 0.83
CA TYR A 136 8.70 -5.29 1.70
C TYR A 136 7.61 -6.28 2.16
N VAL A 137 6.48 -5.79 2.70
CA VAL A 137 5.40 -6.64 3.21
C VAL A 137 4.67 -7.36 2.07
N TRP A 138 4.21 -6.59 1.09
CA TRP A 138 3.26 -7.10 0.11
C TRP A 138 3.99 -7.80 -1.03
N ARG A 139 5.11 -7.28 -1.51
CA ARG A 139 5.76 -7.81 -2.72
C ARG A 139 6.83 -8.81 -2.32
N TRP A 140 7.73 -8.46 -1.43
CA TRP A 140 8.73 -9.44 -0.99
C TRP A 140 8.12 -10.60 -0.20
N PHE A 141 7.30 -10.34 0.81
CA PHE A 141 6.77 -11.42 1.65
C PHE A 141 5.47 -12.02 1.10
N CYS A 142 4.40 -11.24 0.95
CA CYS A 142 3.08 -11.77 0.59
C CYS A 142 3.05 -12.44 -0.80
N VAL A 143 3.53 -11.79 -1.88
CA VAL A 143 3.60 -12.42 -3.22
C VAL A 143 4.39 -13.74 -3.18
N ARG A 144 5.51 -13.81 -2.44
CA ARG A 144 6.29 -15.06 -2.31
C ARG A 144 5.52 -16.18 -1.65
N GLN A 145 4.67 -15.90 -0.65
CA GLN A 145 3.82 -16.92 -0.06
C GLN A 145 2.72 -17.34 -1.05
N CYS A 146 2.14 -16.40 -1.80
CA CYS A 146 1.19 -16.70 -2.85
C CYS A 146 1.79 -17.57 -3.98
N GLU A 147 3.02 -17.29 -4.43
CA GLU A 147 3.72 -18.08 -5.46
C GLU A 147 4.05 -19.52 -5.02
N GLN A 148 4.06 -19.81 -3.72
CA GLN A 148 4.21 -21.18 -3.20
C GLN A 148 2.90 -21.97 -3.24
N LEU A 149 1.76 -21.28 -3.33
CA LEU A 149 0.42 -21.88 -3.34
C LEU A 149 -0.19 -21.93 -4.74
N LEU A 150 0.12 -20.94 -5.57
CA LEU A 150 -0.53 -20.66 -6.84
C LEU A 150 0.49 -20.38 -7.95
N PRO A 151 0.12 -20.61 -9.24
CA PRO A 151 0.88 -20.11 -10.37
C PRO A 151 1.03 -18.58 -10.34
N ARG A 152 1.99 -18.06 -11.11
CA ARG A 152 2.40 -16.65 -11.10
C ARG A 152 1.25 -15.64 -11.21
N VAL A 153 0.36 -15.80 -12.19
CA VAL A 153 -0.73 -14.84 -12.45
C VAL A 153 -1.75 -14.78 -11.28
N PRO A 154 -2.35 -15.89 -10.83
CA PRO A 154 -3.25 -15.86 -9.68
C PRO A 154 -2.54 -15.47 -8.37
N ALA A 155 -1.25 -15.75 -8.21
CA ALA A 155 -0.47 -15.27 -7.06
C ALA A 155 -0.36 -13.73 -7.02
N VAL A 156 -0.10 -13.12 -8.18
CA VAL A 156 -0.07 -11.66 -8.36
C VAL A 156 -1.44 -11.05 -8.03
N ALA A 157 -2.51 -11.60 -8.60
CA ALA A 157 -3.87 -11.11 -8.38
C ALA A 157 -4.29 -11.23 -6.91
N LEU A 158 -4.02 -12.36 -6.27
CA LEU A 158 -4.37 -12.59 -4.86
C LEU A 158 -3.61 -11.64 -3.91
N SER A 159 -2.31 -11.43 -4.15
CA SER A 159 -1.53 -10.50 -3.33
C SER A 159 -2.00 -9.06 -3.51
N ALA A 160 -2.33 -8.64 -4.74
CA ALA A 160 -2.91 -7.34 -5.02
C ALA A 160 -4.27 -7.15 -4.34
N LEU A 161 -5.09 -8.21 -4.29
CA LEU A 161 -6.36 -8.18 -3.55
C LEU A 161 -6.12 -7.95 -2.05
N PHE A 162 -5.20 -8.71 -1.42
CA PHE A 162 -4.88 -8.53 -0.01
C PHE A 162 -4.34 -7.12 0.31
N PHE A 163 -3.52 -6.57 -0.58
CA PHE A 163 -3.07 -5.19 -0.50
C PHE A 163 -4.23 -4.19 -0.58
N THR A 164 -5.21 -4.45 -1.45
CA THR A 164 -6.35 -3.54 -1.66
C THR A 164 -7.33 -3.57 -0.49
N LEU A 165 -7.51 -4.71 0.18
CA LEU A 165 -8.53 -4.86 1.24
C LEU A 165 -8.40 -3.84 2.38
N HIS A 166 -7.19 -3.62 2.90
CA HIS A 166 -7.01 -2.64 3.98
C HIS A 166 -7.11 -1.19 3.48
N HIS A 167 -6.83 -0.94 2.20
CA HIS A 167 -7.02 0.37 1.58
C HIS A 167 -8.51 0.71 1.43
N VAL A 168 -9.37 -0.24 1.08
CA VAL A 168 -10.83 -0.03 1.03
C VAL A 168 -11.33 0.51 2.37
N ILE A 169 -10.85 -0.08 3.48
CA ILE A 169 -11.20 0.30 4.85
C ILE A 169 -10.72 1.72 5.18
N ALA A 170 -9.52 2.09 4.74
CA ALA A 170 -9.03 3.46 4.93
C ALA A 170 -9.83 4.45 4.06
N LEU A 171 -10.01 4.17 2.77
CA LEU A 171 -10.66 5.07 1.81
C LEU A 171 -12.10 5.42 2.19
N GLN A 172 -12.88 4.46 2.70
CA GLN A 172 -14.27 4.72 3.11
C GLN A 172 -14.41 5.73 4.26
N VAL A 173 -13.32 6.02 5.00
CA VAL A 173 -13.29 7.04 6.04
C VAL A 173 -13.15 8.45 5.45
N TYR A 174 -12.50 8.56 4.29
CA TYR A 174 -12.19 9.84 3.64
C TYR A 174 -13.08 10.15 2.44
N MET A 175 -13.81 9.17 1.90
CA MET A 175 -14.50 9.31 0.61
C MET A 175 -15.84 8.58 0.59
N GLY A 176 -16.76 9.04 -0.27
CA GLY A 176 -18.02 8.35 -0.54
C GLY A 176 -17.85 7.02 -1.30
N PRO A 177 -18.92 6.21 -1.42
CA PRO A 177 -18.83 4.83 -1.94
C PRO A 177 -18.27 4.73 -3.36
N LEU A 178 -18.66 5.63 -4.27
CA LEU A 178 -18.23 5.58 -5.67
C LEU A 178 -16.72 5.88 -5.83
N PRO A 179 -16.16 6.96 -5.26
CA PRO A 179 -14.71 7.16 -5.19
C PRO A 179 -13.96 5.98 -4.58
N VAL A 180 -14.48 5.37 -3.49
CA VAL A 180 -13.85 4.19 -2.87
C VAL A 180 -13.69 3.06 -3.88
N VAL A 181 -14.73 2.74 -4.65
CA VAL A 181 -14.65 1.69 -5.68
C VAL A 181 -13.62 2.04 -6.75
N VAL A 182 -13.66 3.27 -7.30
CA VAL A 182 -12.76 3.70 -8.37
C VAL A 182 -11.30 3.70 -7.89
N CYS A 183 -11.02 4.29 -6.72
CA CYS A 183 -9.70 4.30 -6.12
C CYS A 183 -9.22 2.89 -5.77
N SER A 184 -10.08 2.01 -5.26
CA SER A 184 -9.73 0.63 -4.95
C SER A 184 -9.37 -0.18 -6.19
N LEU A 185 -10.05 0.05 -7.32
CA LEU A 185 -9.66 -0.55 -8.60
C LEU A 185 -8.27 -0.06 -9.03
N GLY A 186 -7.98 1.24 -8.89
CA GLY A 186 -6.65 1.79 -9.15
C GLY A 186 -5.56 1.18 -8.26
N ILE A 187 -5.82 1.06 -6.95
CA ILE A 187 -4.92 0.44 -5.97
C ILE A 187 -4.68 -1.03 -6.28
N PHE A 188 -5.73 -1.78 -6.65
CA PHE A 188 -5.60 -3.16 -7.09
C PHE A 188 -4.71 -3.28 -8.33
N THR A 189 -4.95 -2.44 -9.34
CA THR A 189 -4.17 -2.43 -10.58
C THR A 189 -2.70 -2.09 -10.32
N GLY A 190 -2.42 -1.03 -9.56
CA GLY A 190 -1.05 -0.68 -9.15
C GLY A 190 -0.41 -1.83 -8.36
N GLY A 191 -1.15 -2.41 -7.42
CA GLY A 191 -0.70 -3.54 -6.64
C GLY A 191 -0.36 -4.79 -7.45
N ALA A 192 -1.15 -5.07 -8.49
CA ALA A 192 -0.90 -6.16 -9.43
C ALA A 192 0.33 -5.88 -10.30
N ILE A 193 0.50 -4.64 -10.78
CA ILE A 193 1.67 -4.24 -11.57
C ILE A 193 2.96 -4.38 -10.76
N TRP A 194 3.02 -3.86 -9.53
CA TRP A 194 4.22 -3.96 -8.68
C TRP A 194 4.49 -5.40 -8.25
N SER A 195 3.44 -6.19 -7.99
CA SER A 195 3.58 -7.64 -7.75
C SER A 195 4.12 -8.38 -8.97
N TRP A 196 3.65 -8.03 -10.18
CA TRP A 196 4.19 -8.59 -11.41
C TRP A 196 5.67 -8.21 -11.61
N MET A 197 6.06 -6.96 -11.34
CA MET A 197 7.46 -6.54 -11.39
C MET A 197 8.31 -7.35 -10.43
N TYR A 198 7.83 -7.55 -9.20
CA TYR A 198 8.53 -8.36 -8.22
C TYR A 198 8.75 -9.79 -8.72
N THR A 199 7.72 -10.45 -9.29
CA THR A 199 7.87 -11.81 -9.84
C THR A 199 8.82 -11.85 -11.06
N ARG A 200 8.92 -10.77 -11.84
CA ARG A 200 9.78 -10.65 -13.04
C ARG A 200 11.24 -10.37 -12.70
N TYR A 201 11.47 -9.36 -11.84
CA TYR A 201 12.78 -8.78 -11.55
C TYR A 201 13.37 -9.28 -10.22
N ARG A 202 12.57 -9.94 -9.38
CA ARG A 202 12.98 -10.54 -8.10
C ARG A 202 13.66 -9.55 -7.17
N SER A 203 13.13 -8.32 -7.17
CA SER A 203 13.55 -7.22 -6.33
C SER A 203 12.35 -6.32 -6.04
N ILE A 204 12.34 -5.69 -4.87
CA ILE A 204 11.30 -4.72 -4.48
C ILE A 204 11.56 -3.33 -5.06
N TRP A 205 12.80 -3.03 -5.45
CA TRP A 205 13.21 -1.67 -5.83
C TRP A 205 12.54 -1.16 -7.12
N PRO A 206 12.34 -1.98 -8.18
CA PRO A 206 11.56 -1.53 -9.33
C PRO A 206 10.10 -1.21 -8.97
N GLY A 207 9.46 -2.05 -8.14
CA GLY A 207 8.11 -1.79 -7.64
C GLY A 207 8.06 -0.47 -6.85
N TYR A 208 8.98 -0.30 -5.90
CA TYR A 208 9.12 0.92 -5.10
C TYR A 208 9.29 2.18 -5.95
N VAL A 209 10.14 2.17 -6.98
CA VAL A 209 10.31 3.37 -7.83
C VAL A 209 9.01 3.74 -8.53
N SER A 210 8.28 2.76 -9.08
CA SER A 210 6.96 3.02 -9.65
C SER A 210 5.97 3.52 -8.60
N HIS A 211 5.98 2.92 -7.41
CA HIS A 211 5.10 3.25 -6.29
C HIS A 211 5.34 4.69 -5.81
N ALA A 212 6.59 5.07 -5.56
CA ALA A 212 6.97 6.41 -5.12
C ALA A 212 6.58 7.50 -6.13
N ILE A 213 6.68 7.23 -7.45
CA ILE A 213 6.20 8.15 -8.51
C ILE A 213 4.67 8.33 -8.43
N VAL A 214 3.95 7.25 -8.15
CA VAL A 214 2.49 7.27 -7.99
C VAL A 214 2.08 7.99 -6.72
N ASP A 215 2.76 7.72 -5.60
CA ASP A 215 2.52 8.41 -4.32
C ASP A 215 2.77 9.92 -4.46
N LEU A 216 3.86 10.32 -5.13
CA LEU A 216 4.14 11.72 -5.41
C LEU A 216 2.98 12.39 -6.16
N CYS A 217 2.38 11.70 -7.13
CA CYS A 217 1.20 12.19 -7.84
C CYS A 217 -0.01 12.32 -6.91
N VAL A 218 -0.30 11.30 -6.10
CA VAL A 218 -1.46 11.28 -5.19
C VAL A 218 -1.33 12.36 -4.10
N PHE A 219 -0.16 12.47 -3.46
CA PHE A 219 0.11 13.53 -2.48
C PHE A 219 0.19 14.90 -3.14
N GLY A 220 0.62 15.01 -4.39
CA GLY A 220 0.55 16.27 -5.15
C GLY A 220 -0.89 16.74 -5.37
N ILE A 221 -1.80 15.83 -5.73
CA ILE A 221 -3.24 16.13 -5.84
C ILE A 221 -3.82 16.51 -4.47
N GLY A 222 -3.46 15.78 -3.41
CA GLY A 222 -3.92 16.10 -2.05
C GLY A 222 -3.43 17.47 -1.57
N ALA A 223 -2.18 17.85 -1.87
CA ALA A 223 -1.65 19.18 -1.60
C ALA A 223 -2.40 20.26 -2.39
N TRP A 224 -2.73 20.00 -3.67
CA TRP A 224 -3.53 20.91 -4.49
C TRP A 224 -4.95 21.11 -3.90
N MET A 225 -5.58 20.04 -3.43
CA MET A 225 -6.89 20.12 -2.76
C MET A 225 -6.84 20.89 -1.43
N LEU A 226 -5.75 20.78 -0.68
CA LEU A 226 -5.61 21.43 0.63
C LEU A 226 -5.19 22.90 0.53
N PHE A 227 -4.27 23.22 -0.39
CA PHE A 227 -3.54 24.49 -0.40
C PHE A 227 -3.60 25.21 -1.75
N GLY A 228 -4.21 24.60 -2.77
CA GLY A 228 -4.37 25.22 -4.08
C GLY A 228 -5.39 26.37 -4.06
N PRO A 229 -5.38 27.24 -5.07
CA PRO A 229 -6.40 28.27 -5.24
C PRO A 229 -7.78 27.62 -5.40
N GLY A 230 -8.74 28.11 -4.62
CA GLY A 230 -10.15 27.70 -4.66
C GLY A 230 -10.89 28.19 -5.89
#